data_AF-A0A7J9L9I6-F1
#
_entry.id   AF-A0A7J9L9I6-F1
#
_cell.length_a   1.000
_cell.length_b   1.000
_cell.length_c   1.000
_cell.angle_alpha   90.00
_cell.angle_beta   90.00
_cell.angle_gamma   90.00
#
_symmetry.space_group_name_H-M   'P 1'
#
loop_
_entity.id
_entity.type
_entity.pdbx_description
1 polymer ?
#
loop_
_entity_poly.entity_id
_entity_poly.type
_entity_poly.pdbx_seq_one_letter_code
_entity_poly.pdbx_strand_id
1 'polypeptide(L)'
;MKLDWLKRRLGHLYENPTPIDVDCHAPIGGDVRKITNLTFSPSVIIGYLLKSPFGGEGWIVSVDDLEDIIEGHVWLGEAYLFYSLGALSVFGFITCCFVWFNNNAYPSEFYWPTGPEASLAQAFTFLVRDQRLEANVRSAQGPTR
;
A
#
# COMPACT_ATOMS: atom_id res chain seq x y z
N MET A 1 11.52 -23.73 -44.73
CA MET A 1 11.70 -22.57 -45.64
C MET A 1 10.94 -21.32 -45.20
N LYS A 2 9.59 -21.27 -45.17
CA LYS A 2 8.85 -20.06 -44.69
C LYS A 2 9.01 -19.82 -43.18
N LEU A 3 9.11 -20.90 -42.39
CA LEU A 3 9.33 -20.84 -40.94
C LEU A 3 10.76 -20.38 -40.57
N ASP A 4 11.77 -20.78 -41.36
CA ASP A 4 13.17 -20.38 -41.13
C ASP A 4 13.39 -18.91 -41.48
N TRP A 5 12.68 -18.39 -42.49
CA TRP A 5 12.66 -16.97 -42.82
C TRP A 5 12.03 -16.15 -41.70
N LEU A 6 10.92 -16.62 -41.12
CA LEU A 6 10.22 -15.94 -40.03
C LEU A 6 11.05 -15.96 -38.73
N LYS A 7 11.72 -17.08 -38.43
CA LYS A 7 12.66 -17.21 -37.30
C LYS A 7 13.92 -16.36 -37.47
N ARG A 8 14.45 -16.21 -38.69
CA ARG A 8 15.57 -15.29 -38.96
C ARG A 8 15.16 -13.82 -38.92
N ARG A 9 13.94 -13.49 -39.34
CA ARG A 9 13.40 -12.12 -39.32
C ARG A 9 13.03 -11.66 -37.91
N LEU A 10 12.58 -12.57 -37.05
CA LEU A 10 12.08 -12.27 -35.70
C LEU A 10 13.00 -12.79 -34.57
N GLY A 11 14.13 -13.44 -34.89
CA GLY A 11 15.04 -14.02 -33.90
C GLY A 11 15.60 -12.99 -32.91
N HIS A 12 15.88 -11.77 -33.40
CA HIS A 12 16.33 -10.64 -32.59
C HIS A 12 15.29 -10.13 -31.57
N LEU A 13 14.02 -10.51 -31.73
CA LEU A 13 12.90 -10.09 -30.88
C LEU A 13 12.54 -11.15 -29.84
N TYR A 14 13.03 -12.38 -29.98
CA TYR A 14 12.74 -13.49 -29.06
C TYR A 14 13.77 -13.62 -27.94
N GLU A 15 15.03 -13.22 -28.18
CA GLU A 15 16.14 -13.36 -27.22
C GLU A 15 16.13 -12.29 -26.12
N ASN A 16 15.42 -11.17 -26.32
CA ASN A 16 15.22 -10.14 -25.30
C ASN A 16 13.83 -9.51 -25.50
N PRO A 17 12.85 -9.80 -24.62
CA PRO A 17 11.52 -9.22 -24.70
C PRO A 17 11.56 -7.78 -24.17
N THR A 18 12.20 -6.89 -24.92
CA THR A 18 12.02 -5.45 -24.75
C THR A 18 10.67 -5.07 -25.34
N PRO A 19 9.86 -4.21 -24.68
CA PRO A 19 8.63 -3.70 -25.27
C PRO A 19 8.88 -3.16 -26.69
N ILE A 20 8.09 -3.66 -27.65
CA ILE A 20 8.17 -3.28 -29.06
C ILE A 20 6.80 -2.79 -29.51
N ASP A 21 6.83 -1.69 -30.23
CA ASP A 21 5.65 -0.93 -30.60
C ASP A 21 5.61 -0.69 -32.09
N VAL A 22 4.41 -0.53 -32.65
CA VAL A 22 4.23 -0.05 -34.03
C VAL A 22 3.93 1.44 -33.97
N ASP A 23 4.88 2.25 -34.42
CA ASP A 23 4.76 3.70 -34.45
C ASP A 23 3.96 4.14 -35.68
N CYS A 24 2.70 4.51 -35.48
CA CYS A 24 1.81 5.00 -36.53
C CYS A 24 2.21 6.40 -37.05
N HIS A 25 3.00 7.16 -36.27
CA HIS A 25 3.51 8.48 -36.64
C HIS A 25 4.83 8.39 -37.44
N ALA A 26 5.32 7.19 -37.72
CA ALA A 26 6.50 6.98 -38.55
C ALA A 26 6.31 7.54 -39.98
N PRO A 27 7.35 8.10 -40.62
CA PRO A 27 7.26 8.79 -41.92
C PRO A 27 6.66 8.01 -43.10
N ILE A 28 6.57 6.67 -43.00
CA ILE A 28 6.07 5.77 -44.07
C ILE A 28 4.79 5.04 -43.62
N GLY A 29 4.25 5.38 -42.45
CA GLY A 29 3.09 4.75 -41.85
C GLY A 29 3.43 3.39 -41.23
N GLY A 30 3.68 3.38 -39.92
CA GLY A 30 3.90 2.16 -39.15
C GLY A 30 5.30 1.56 -39.30
N ASP A 31 6.21 1.85 -38.37
CA ASP A 31 7.45 1.07 -38.20
C ASP A 31 7.54 0.48 -36.80
N VAL A 32 8.19 -0.68 -36.66
CA VAL A 32 8.37 -1.33 -35.35
C VAL A 32 9.55 -0.67 -34.65
N ARG A 33 9.28 0.11 -33.60
CA ARG A 33 10.32 0.71 -32.75
C ARG A 33 10.41 -0.01 -31.41
N LYS A 34 11.62 -0.11 -30.88
CA LYS A 34 11.82 -0.53 -29.48
C LYS A 34 11.54 0.67 -28.60
N ILE A 35 10.82 0.47 -27.51
CA ILE A 35 10.68 1.49 -26.48
C ILE A 35 11.92 1.46 -25.60
N THR A 36 12.70 2.53 -25.62
CA THR A 36 13.95 2.59 -24.83
C THR A 36 14.04 3.80 -23.92
N ASN A 37 13.23 4.84 -24.14
CA ASN A 37 13.37 6.12 -23.45
C ASN A 37 12.10 6.46 -22.65
N LEU A 38 11.85 5.75 -21.55
CA LEU A 38 10.80 6.16 -20.61
C LEU A 38 11.30 7.35 -19.77
N THR A 39 10.55 8.45 -19.80
CA THR A 39 10.87 9.69 -19.07
C THR A 39 10.31 9.69 -17.65
N PHE A 40 9.42 8.76 -17.31
CA PHE A 40 8.79 8.56 -15.98
C PHE A 40 8.30 9.86 -15.34
N SER A 41 7.83 10.82 -16.13
CA SER A 41 7.49 12.14 -15.64
C SER A 41 6.01 12.18 -15.22
N PRO A 42 5.70 12.23 -13.90
CA PRO A 42 4.30 12.25 -13.44
C PRO A 42 3.52 13.46 -13.95
N SER A 43 4.20 14.57 -14.25
CA SER A 43 3.58 15.79 -14.75
C SER A 43 2.87 15.59 -16.09
N VAL A 44 3.36 14.68 -16.93
CA VAL A 44 2.78 14.39 -18.25
C VAL A 44 1.47 13.59 -18.07
N ILE A 45 1.50 12.54 -17.24
CA ILE A 45 0.34 11.71 -16.91
C ILE A 45 -0.75 12.54 -16.21
N ILE A 46 -0.37 13.36 -15.25
CA ILE A 46 -1.29 14.27 -14.56
C ILE A 46 -1.81 15.35 -15.53
N GLY A 47 -0.99 15.78 -16.48
CA GLY A 47 -1.39 16.69 -17.56
C GLY A 47 -2.53 16.14 -18.41
N TYR A 48 -2.47 14.86 -18.81
CA TYR A 48 -3.59 14.20 -19.50
C TYR A 48 -4.85 14.11 -18.64
N LEU A 49 -4.70 13.87 -17.34
CA LEU A 49 -5.80 13.81 -16.36
C LEU A 49 -6.50 15.16 -16.14
N LEU A 50 -5.81 16.29 -16.35
CA LEU A 50 -6.34 17.63 -16.14
C LEU A 50 -6.79 18.33 -17.44
N LYS A 51 -6.58 17.70 -18.61
CA LYS A 51 -7.08 18.21 -19.90
C LYS A 51 -8.61 18.26 -19.94
N SER A 52 -9.14 19.21 -20.70
CA SER A 52 -10.60 19.34 -20.88
C SER A 52 -11.19 18.10 -21.59
N PRO A 53 -12.35 17.58 -21.15
CA PRO A 53 -13.06 16.52 -21.87
C PRO A 53 -13.82 17.02 -23.11
N PHE A 54 -13.82 18.33 -23.37
CA PHE A 54 -14.55 18.95 -24.48
C PHE A 54 -13.66 19.26 -25.69
N GLY A 55 -14.30 19.46 -26.85
CA GLY A 55 -13.70 19.38 -28.19
C GLY A 55 -12.35 20.08 -28.36
N GLY A 56 -11.35 19.29 -28.80
CA GLY A 56 -9.99 19.73 -29.13
C GLY A 56 -8.90 19.16 -28.22
N GLU A 57 -9.22 18.91 -26.94
CA GLU A 57 -8.21 18.48 -25.94
C GLU A 57 -8.21 16.98 -25.64
N GLY A 58 -9.34 16.30 -25.80
CA GLY A 58 -9.42 14.83 -25.78
C GLY A 58 -9.20 14.14 -24.43
N TRP A 59 -9.01 14.86 -23.31
CA TRP A 59 -8.73 14.31 -21.97
C TRP A 59 -7.75 13.11 -22.02
N ILE A 60 -8.04 12.01 -21.31
CA ILE A 60 -7.26 10.77 -21.33
C ILE A 60 -7.23 10.09 -22.71
N VAL A 61 -8.18 10.39 -23.60
CA VAL A 61 -8.28 9.82 -24.95
C VAL A 61 -7.31 10.53 -25.91
N SER A 62 -6.71 11.65 -25.49
CA SER A 62 -5.73 12.39 -26.29
C SER A 62 -4.34 11.78 -26.26
N VAL A 63 -4.13 10.65 -25.60
CA VAL A 63 -2.81 10.01 -25.49
C VAL A 63 -2.42 9.46 -26.87
N ASP A 64 -1.29 9.94 -27.39
CA ASP A 64 -0.81 9.70 -28.75
C ASP A 64 0.47 8.87 -28.81
N ASP A 65 1.17 8.69 -27.68
CA ASP A 65 2.36 7.85 -27.57
C ASP A 65 2.18 6.66 -26.62
N LEU A 66 2.76 5.52 -27.01
CA LEU A 66 2.72 4.28 -26.22
C LEU A 66 3.62 4.34 -24.97
N GLU A 67 4.64 5.19 -24.98
CA GLU A 67 5.50 5.46 -23.83
C GLU A 67 4.67 5.96 -22.64
N ASP A 68 3.81 6.96 -22.86
CA ASP A 68 2.93 7.54 -21.84
C ASP A 68 1.92 6.52 -21.29
N ILE A 69 1.46 5.57 -22.12
CA ILE A 69 0.56 4.50 -21.67
C ILE A 69 1.27 3.57 -20.69
N ILE A 70 2.48 3.13 -21.00
CA ILE A 70 3.25 2.21 -20.13
C ILE A 70 3.62 2.92 -18.82
N GLU A 71 4.04 4.18 -18.88
CA GLU A 71 4.32 4.98 -17.69
C GLU A 71 3.08 5.15 -16.81
N GLY A 72 1.92 5.43 -17.42
CA GLY A 72 0.64 5.52 -16.72
C GLY A 72 0.29 4.25 -15.95
N HIS A 73 0.51 3.07 -16.54
CA HIS A 73 0.24 1.79 -15.88
C HIS A 73 1.18 1.53 -14.69
N VAL A 74 2.46 1.86 -14.82
CA VAL A 74 3.41 1.73 -13.71
C VAL A 74 3.04 2.65 -12.55
N TRP A 75 2.71 3.91 -12.83
CA TRP A 75 2.27 4.88 -11.83
C TRP A 75 0.99 4.45 -11.11
N LEU A 76 0.00 3.95 -11.85
CA LEU A 76 -1.23 3.43 -11.26
C LEU A 76 -0.96 2.20 -10.40
N GLY A 77 -0.12 1.26 -10.88
CA GLY A 77 0.29 0.09 -10.13
C GLY A 77 0.95 0.43 -8.79
N GLU A 78 1.91 1.35 -8.80
CA GLU A 78 2.55 1.88 -7.58
C GLU A 78 1.54 2.58 -6.66
N ALA A 79 0.62 3.39 -7.21
CA ALA A 79 -0.41 4.04 -6.41
C ALA A 79 -1.29 3.02 -5.66
N TYR A 80 -1.76 1.96 -6.33
CA TYR A 80 -2.53 0.88 -5.67
C TYR A 80 -1.73 0.19 -4.57
N LEU A 81 -0.43 0.01 -4.77
CA LEU A 81 0.46 -0.56 -3.77
C LEU A 81 0.59 0.39 -2.55
N PHE A 82 0.79 1.69 -2.76
CA PHE A 82 0.82 2.67 -1.67
C PHE A 82 -0.51 2.74 -0.88
N TYR A 83 -1.66 2.74 -1.56
CA TYR A 83 -2.96 2.69 -0.88
C TYR A 83 -3.12 1.44 -0.01
N SER A 84 -2.71 0.29 -0.53
CA SER A 84 -2.78 -0.99 0.19
C SER A 84 -1.83 -1.01 1.38
N LEU A 85 -0.60 -0.53 1.23
CA LEU A 85 0.38 -0.43 2.32
C LEU A 85 -0.08 0.54 3.42
N GLY A 86 -0.66 1.68 3.03
CA GLY A 86 -1.25 2.63 3.97
C GLY A 86 -2.38 1.99 4.80
N ALA A 87 -3.28 1.25 4.14
CA ALA A 87 -4.35 0.53 4.83
C ALA A 87 -3.80 -0.55 5.78
N LEU A 88 -2.83 -1.36 5.34
CA LEU A 88 -2.22 -2.39 6.17
C LEU A 88 -1.49 -1.82 7.39
N SER A 89 -0.84 -0.66 7.25
CA SER A 89 -0.21 0.06 8.37
C SER A 89 -1.23 0.42 9.46
N VAL A 90 -2.37 0.98 9.06
CA VAL A 90 -3.46 1.34 9.98
C VAL A 90 -4.07 0.09 10.62
N PHE A 91 -4.30 -0.97 9.85
CA PHE A 91 -4.77 -2.24 10.41
C PHE A 91 -3.79 -2.83 11.42
N GLY A 92 -2.49 -2.82 11.12
CA GLY A 92 -1.44 -3.26 12.05
C GLY A 92 -1.49 -2.48 13.36
N PHE A 93 -1.58 -1.16 13.30
CA PHE A 93 -1.70 -0.33 14.49
C PHE A 93 -2.98 -0.61 15.30
N ILE A 94 -4.13 -0.76 14.63
CA ILE A 94 -5.39 -1.11 15.30
C ILE A 94 -5.27 -2.47 15.99
N THR A 95 -4.71 -3.48 15.32
CA THR A 95 -4.52 -4.81 15.93
C THR A 95 -3.59 -4.77 17.15
N CYS A 96 -2.56 -3.91 17.12
CA CYS A 96 -1.69 -3.65 18.28
C CYS A 96 -2.48 -3.10 19.47
N CYS A 97 -3.34 -2.11 19.26
CA CYS A 97 -4.22 -1.59 20.31
C CYS A 97 -5.20 -2.66 20.82
N PHE A 98 -5.76 -3.49 19.92
CA PHE A 98 -6.70 -4.54 20.30
C PHE A 98 -6.06 -5.59 21.21
N VAL A 99 -4.88 -6.12 20.85
CA VAL A 99 -4.22 -7.15 21.68
C VAL A 99 -3.81 -6.60 23.05
N TRP A 100 -3.52 -5.30 23.14
CA TRP A 100 -3.06 -4.69 24.39
C TRP A 100 -4.19 -4.37 25.37
N PHE A 101 -5.39 -4.02 24.88
CA PHE A 101 -6.47 -3.48 25.71
C PHE A 101 -7.76 -4.31 25.70
N ASN A 102 -7.99 -5.16 24.70
CA ASN A 102 -9.28 -5.82 24.53
C ASN A 102 -9.28 -7.24 25.12
N ASN A 103 -9.99 -7.42 26.25
CA ASN A 103 -10.12 -8.70 26.95
C ASN A 103 -11.31 -9.57 26.49
N ASN A 104 -12.14 -9.10 25.55
CA ASN A 104 -13.28 -9.87 25.04
C ASN A 104 -12.88 -10.72 23.83
N ALA A 105 -12.23 -10.11 22.85
CA ALA A 105 -11.65 -10.82 21.70
C ALA A 105 -10.36 -11.56 22.09
N TYR A 106 -9.59 -11.03 23.06
CA TYR A 106 -8.39 -11.67 23.62
C TYR A 106 -8.58 -11.96 25.12
N PRO A 107 -9.27 -13.07 25.47
CA PRO A 107 -9.51 -13.43 26.86
C PRO A 107 -8.21 -13.62 27.65
N SER A 108 -8.16 -13.02 28.86
CA SER A 108 -6.96 -13.00 29.72
C SER A 108 -6.61 -14.37 30.30
N GLU A 109 -7.54 -15.31 30.28
CA GLU A 109 -7.34 -16.72 30.63
C GLU A 109 -6.37 -17.43 29.68
N PHE A 110 -6.33 -16.99 28.42
CA PHE A 110 -5.44 -17.56 27.40
C PHE A 110 -4.28 -16.62 27.05
N TYR A 111 -4.53 -15.30 27.00
CA TYR A 111 -3.59 -14.29 26.53
C TYR A 111 -2.92 -13.47 27.63
N TRP A 112 -3.05 -13.88 28.89
CA TRP A 112 -2.54 -13.16 30.07
C TRP A 112 -3.33 -11.86 30.37
N PRO A 113 -3.31 -11.34 31.62
CA PRO A 113 -3.95 -10.07 31.94
C PRO A 113 -3.37 -8.91 31.15
N THR A 114 -4.23 -8.00 30.72
CA THR A 114 -3.82 -6.72 30.15
C THR A 114 -3.12 -5.87 31.22
N GLY A 115 -2.30 -4.90 30.79
CA GLY A 115 -1.59 -4.00 31.72
C GLY A 115 -2.53 -3.32 32.74
N PRO A 116 -3.67 -2.74 32.30
CA PRO A 116 -4.68 -2.19 33.21
C PRO A 116 -5.22 -3.23 34.21
N GLU A 117 -5.59 -4.42 33.75
CA GLU A 117 -6.11 -5.49 34.63
C GLU A 117 -5.08 -5.93 35.66
N ALA A 118 -3.82 -6.08 35.26
CA ALA A 118 -2.73 -6.45 36.17
C ALA A 118 -2.51 -5.38 37.25
N SER A 119 -2.56 -4.10 36.88
CA SER A 119 -2.38 -2.99 37.84
C SER A 119 -3.53 -2.91 38.86
N LEU A 120 -4.77 -3.14 38.40
CA LEU A 120 -5.96 -3.17 39.25
C LEU A 120 -5.94 -4.39 40.16
N ALA A 121 -5.56 -5.56 39.65
CA ALA A 121 -5.41 -6.77 40.45
C ALA A 121 -4.35 -6.61 41.54
N GLN A 122 -3.23 -5.94 41.24
CA GLN A 122 -2.19 -5.65 42.24
C GLN A 122 -2.69 -4.71 43.34
N ALA A 123 -3.42 -3.65 42.99
CA ALA A 123 -4.02 -2.77 44.00
C ALA A 123 -5.03 -3.54 44.87
N PHE A 124 -5.82 -4.42 44.26
CA PHE A 124 -6.82 -5.23 44.95
C PHE A 124 -6.20 -6.27 45.89
N THR A 125 -5.10 -6.93 45.51
CA THR A 125 -4.41 -7.88 46.39
C THR A 125 -3.89 -7.21 47.65
N PHE A 126 -3.34 -5.99 47.54
CA PHE A 126 -2.90 -5.23 48.72
C PHE A 126 -4.07 -4.73 49.57
N LEU A 127 -5.14 -4.23 48.95
CA LEU A 127 -6.36 -3.82 49.68
C LEU A 127 -6.94 -4.98 50.50
N VAL A 128 -7.11 -6.15 49.88
CA VAL A 128 -7.64 -7.33 50.57
C VAL A 128 -6.67 -7.80 51.65
N ARG A 129 -5.37 -7.82 51.37
CA ARG A 129 -4.35 -8.17 52.38
C ARG A 129 -4.45 -7.27 53.61
N ASP A 130 -4.55 -5.96 53.42
CA ASP A 130 -4.57 -5.00 54.53
C ASP A 130 -5.88 -5.08 55.31
N GLN A 131 -7.01 -5.35 54.65
CA GLN A 131 -8.26 -5.69 55.34
C GLN A 131 -8.15 -6.97 56.17
N ARG A 132 -7.45 -8.00 55.66
CA ARG A 132 -7.18 -9.26 56.41
C ARG A 132 -6.25 -9.05 57.60
N LEU A 133 -5.43 -8.01 57.56
CA LEU A 133 -4.59 -7.55 58.67
C LEU A 133 -5.31 -6.53 59.56
N GLU A 134 -6.63 -6.40 59.42
CA GLU A 134 -7.49 -5.52 60.23
C GLU A 134 -7.17 -4.02 60.11
N ALA A 135 -6.45 -3.62 59.06
CA ALA A 135 -6.23 -2.22 58.76
C ALA A 135 -7.50 -1.58 58.19
N ASN A 136 -7.88 -0.41 58.72
CA ASN A 136 -9.02 0.35 58.19
C ASN A 136 -8.62 1.06 56.88
N VAL A 137 -8.77 0.36 55.77
CA VAL A 137 -8.44 0.86 54.42
C VAL A 137 -9.25 2.08 54.00
N ARG A 138 -10.40 2.35 54.64
CA ARG A 138 -11.27 3.49 54.28
C ARG A 138 -10.74 4.83 54.83
N SER A 139 -10.00 4.77 55.94
CA SER A 139 -9.37 5.95 56.57
C SER A 139 -7.85 5.93 56.47
N ALA A 140 -7.27 4.97 55.74
CA ALA A 140 -5.84 4.89 55.53
C ALA A 140 -5.38 6.03 54.61
N GLN A 141 -4.68 7.01 55.18
CA GLN A 141 -4.14 8.15 54.45
C GLN A 141 -2.75 7.81 53.89
N GLY A 142 -2.53 8.13 52.61
CA GLY A 142 -1.27 7.85 51.92
C GLY A 142 -0.17 8.87 52.29
N PRO A 143 1.11 8.53 52.08
CA PRO A 143 2.24 9.39 52.47
C PRO A 143 2.30 10.77 51.80
N THR A 144 1.54 10.96 50.71
CA THR A 144 1.52 12.20 49.93
C THR A 144 0.49 13.23 50.41
N ARG A 145 -0.25 12.95 51.48
CA ARG A 145 -1.21 13.89 52.09
C ARG A 145 -1.24 13.77 53.60
#